data_AF-A0A2D8IPM5-F1
#
_entry.id   AF-A0A2D8IPM5-F1
#
_cell.length_a   1.000
_cell.length_b   1.000
_cell.length_c   1.000
_cell.angle_alpha   90.00
_cell.angle_beta   90.00
_cell.angle_gamma   90.00
#
_symmetry.space_group_name_H-M   'P 1'
#
loop_
_entity.id
_entity.type
_entity.pdbx_description
1 polymer ?
#
loop_
_entity_poly.entity_id
_entity_poly.type
_entity_poly.pdbx_seq_one_letter_code
_entity_poly.pdbx_strand_id
1 'polypeptide(L)'
;MWRAWLAPQPWNQGSINVHGAGAQPGQHLTPVVLLGVLTLLLGLPGYWRWGSRFLLAWMLVAWLLLDLVWQRQLLWRGQDTREQFAGLPAADRPAQGDDSFFWAVSQKAKAQLPAAGARVFVASANDFIGMRMAYYLYPLNVYWRRGGPELPGPSQFRTGDYILLVEPTAVRPLSSGGRLRYAGETWLVRPVARMADASLYQVR
;
A
#
# COMPACT_ATOMS: atom_id res chain seq x y z
N MET A 1 21.12 6.73 16.12
CA MET A 1 20.00 6.93 17.05
C MET A 1 19.18 8.18 16.68
N TRP A 2 19.58 9.40 17.05
CA TRP A 2 18.81 10.64 16.77
C TRP A 2 18.58 10.94 15.29
N ARG A 3 19.54 10.59 14.42
CA ARG A 3 19.40 10.76 12.97
C ARG A 3 18.18 10.02 12.41
N ALA A 4 17.85 8.82 12.89
CA ALA A 4 16.70 8.07 12.37
C ALA A 4 15.35 8.71 12.73
N TRP A 5 15.26 9.35 13.91
CA TRP A 5 14.05 10.03 14.38
C TRP A 5 13.87 11.43 13.79
N LEU A 6 14.97 12.14 13.56
CA LEU A 6 14.97 13.51 13.03
C LEU A 6 15.13 13.58 11.51
N ALA A 7 15.51 12.47 10.86
CA ALA A 7 15.54 12.39 9.41
C ALA A 7 14.11 12.37 8.87
N PRO A 8 13.85 13.08 7.76
CA PRO A 8 12.61 12.92 7.02
C PRO A 8 12.30 11.46 6.72
N GLN A 9 11.05 11.05 6.96
CA GLN A 9 10.56 9.71 6.66
C GLN A 9 9.32 9.82 5.76
N PRO A 10 9.31 9.17 4.58
CA PRO A 10 8.13 9.16 3.71
C PRO A 10 6.95 8.47 4.40
N TRP A 11 5.77 8.59 3.79
CA TRP A 11 4.62 7.78 4.18
C TRP A 11 4.96 6.31 4.00
N ASN A 12 4.76 5.50 5.03
CA ASN A 12 5.10 4.07 5.00
C ASN A 12 3.86 3.16 4.93
N GLN A 13 2.69 3.71 4.55
CA GLN A 13 1.36 3.07 4.54
C GLN A 13 1.01 2.30 5.85
N GLY A 14 1.78 2.51 6.91
CA GLY A 14 1.58 1.92 8.22
C GLY A 14 0.70 2.80 9.09
N SER A 15 0.25 2.25 10.21
CA SER A 15 -0.46 3.04 11.22
C SER A 15 0.43 4.16 11.77
N ILE A 16 -0.17 5.30 12.09
CA ILE A 16 0.50 6.42 12.77
C ILE A 16 1.13 6.00 14.11
N ASN A 17 0.61 4.93 14.72
CA ASN A 17 1.10 4.36 15.97
C ASN A 17 2.24 3.33 15.76
N VAL A 18 2.53 2.95 14.52
CA VAL A 18 3.64 2.05 14.19
C VAL A 18 4.87 2.89 13.84
N HIS A 19 5.82 2.94 14.76
CA HIS A 19 7.07 3.64 14.55
C HIS A 19 8.12 2.72 13.92
N GLY A 20 8.49 2.99 12.66
CA GLY A 20 9.57 2.29 11.97
C GLY A 20 10.94 2.38 12.67
N ALA A 21 11.12 3.37 13.56
CA ALA A 21 12.32 3.51 14.38
C ALA A 21 12.34 2.65 15.66
N GLY A 22 11.18 2.13 16.11
CA GLY A 22 11.09 1.26 17.30
C GLY A 22 11.23 -0.24 17.00
N ALA A 23 11.17 -0.62 15.72
CA ALA A 23 11.14 -2.02 15.28
C ALA A 23 12.46 -2.49 14.64
N GLN A 24 13.53 -1.67 14.65
CA GLN A 24 14.85 -2.14 14.22
C GLN A 24 15.52 -2.93 15.36
N PRO A 25 15.91 -4.20 15.14
CA PRO A 25 16.65 -4.98 16.12
C PRO A 25 17.90 -4.21 16.59
N GLY A 26 18.03 -3.99 17.89
CA GLY A 26 19.19 -3.31 18.51
C GLY A 26 19.03 -1.82 18.81
N GLN A 27 17.91 -1.17 18.47
CA GLN A 27 17.66 0.24 18.84
C GLN A 27 16.78 0.37 20.09
N HIS A 28 17.35 0.07 21.27
CA HIS A 28 16.61 0.10 22.55
C HIS A 28 16.51 1.49 23.19
N LEU A 29 17.34 2.44 22.75
CA LEU A 29 17.34 3.82 23.26
C LEU A 29 16.61 4.74 22.27
N THR A 30 15.30 4.83 22.41
CA THR A 30 14.50 5.80 21.65
C THR A 30 14.44 7.15 22.38
N PRO A 31 14.16 8.27 21.68
CA PRO A 31 13.89 9.56 22.32
C PRO A 31 12.82 9.49 23.40
N VAL A 32 11.80 8.65 23.22
CA VAL A 32 10.75 8.40 24.21
C VAL A 32 11.32 7.75 25.47
N VAL A 33 12.15 6.71 25.32
CA VAL A 33 12.82 6.05 26.45
C VAL A 33 13.75 7.02 27.18
N LEU A 34 14.53 7.83 26.45
CA LEU A 34 15.42 8.82 27.04
C LEU A 34 14.67 9.93 27.78
N LEU A 35 13.59 10.45 27.19
CA LEU A 35 12.72 11.42 27.87
C LEU A 35 12.05 10.81 29.11
N GLY A 36 11.66 9.54 29.06
CA GLY A 36 11.15 8.81 30.21
C GLY A 36 12.18 8.72 31.34
N VAL A 37 13.41 8.31 31.03
CA VAL A 37 14.51 8.23 32.00
C VAL A 37 14.86 9.61 32.57
N LEU A 38 14.99 10.64 31.72
CA LEU A 38 15.23 12.01 32.17
C LEU A 38 14.09 12.54 33.04
N THR A 39 12.85 12.17 32.74
CA THR A 39 11.69 12.52 33.55
C THR A 39 11.74 11.89 34.93
N LEU A 40 12.22 10.65 35.06
CA LEU A 40 12.44 10.06 36.37
C LEU A 40 13.61 10.73 37.09
N LEU A 41 14.75 10.90 36.44
CA LEU A 41 15.98 11.41 37.06
C LEU A 41 15.89 12.88 37.48
N LEU A 42 15.16 13.72 36.73
CA LEU A 42 15.03 15.15 37.01
C LEU A 42 13.69 15.49 37.65
N GLY A 43 12.62 14.79 37.26
CA GLY A 43 11.28 14.97 37.79
C GLY A 43 11.19 14.64 39.27
N LEU A 44 11.75 13.49 39.70
CA LEU A 44 11.73 13.09 41.11
C LEU A 44 12.47 14.12 41.99
N PRO A 45 13.77 14.40 41.83
CA PRO A 45 14.45 15.38 42.69
C PRO A 45 13.80 16.77 42.66
N GLY A 46 13.34 17.22 41.49
CA GLY A 46 12.66 18.50 41.35
C GLY A 46 11.29 18.54 42.04
N TYR A 47 10.56 17.43 42.09
CA TYR A 47 9.35 17.30 42.91
C TYR A 47 9.66 17.49 44.39
N TRP A 48 10.71 16.83 44.89
CA TRP A 48 11.10 16.94 46.29
C TRP A 48 11.55 18.37 46.65
N ARG A 49 12.13 19.11 45.70
CA ARG A 49 12.63 20.48 45.92
C ARG A 49 11.58 21.58 45.72
N TRP A 50 10.67 21.41 44.77
CA TRP A 50 9.76 22.45 44.25
C TRP A 50 8.29 22.01 44.12
N GLY A 51 7.96 20.78 44.54
CA GLY A 51 6.61 20.25 44.59
C GLY A 51 6.00 19.92 43.24
N SER A 52 4.67 19.76 43.23
CA SER A 52 3.89 19.33 42.06
C SER A 52 3.94 20.33 40.88
N ARG A 53 4.13 21.62 41.15
CA ARG A 53 4.25 22.66 40.10
C ARG A 53 5.42 22.39 39.17
N PHE A 54 6.55 21.95 39.72
CA PHE A 54 7.70 21.57 38.92
C PHE A 54 7.40 20.35 38.07
N LEU A 55 6.78 19.30 38.64
CA LEU A 55 6.43 18.10 37.88
C LEU A 55 5.51 18.41 36.70
N LEU A 56 4.49 19.25 36.90
CA LEU A 56 3.58 19.65 35.83
C LEU A 56 4.30 20.43 34.73
N ALA A 57 5.15 21.40 35.11
CA ALA A 57 5.94 22.15 34.15
C ALA A 57 6.92 21.24 33.38
N TRP A 58 7.61 20.35 34.08
CA TRP A 58 8.54 19.40 33.50
C TRP A 58 7.85 18.42 32.54
N MET A 59 6.71 17.86 32.96
CA MET A 59 5.87 16.99 32.12
C MET A 59 5.43 17.72 30.86
N LEU A 60 4.97 18.97 30.98
CA LEU A 60 4.59 19.78 29.84
C LEU A 60 5.76 20.00 28.87
N VAL A 61 6.95 20.31 29.38
CA VAL A 61 8.16 20.48 28.56
C VAL A 61 8.52 19.18 27.85
N ALA A 62 8.56 18.05 28.56
CA ALA A 62 8.87 16.75 27.96
C ALA A 62 7.86 16.36 26.89
N TRP A 63 6.58 16.63 27.13
CA TRP A 63 5.50 16.42 26.17
C TRP A 63 5.67 17.30 24.92
N LEU A 64 5.90 18.61 25.08
CA LEU A 64 6.13 19.53 23.96
C LEU A 64 7.36 19.13 23.14
N LEU A 65 8.45 18.73 23.78
CA LEU A 65 9.65 18.27 23.08
C LEU A 65 9.39 17.03 22.22
N LEU A 66 8.59 16.09 22.73
CA LEU A 66 8.19 14.92 21.97
C LEU A 66 7.25 15.30 20.81
N ASP A 67 6.26 16.16 21.08
CA ASP A 67 5.28 16.61 20.08
C ASP A 67 5.95 17.36 18.92
N LEU A 68 6.94 18.22 19.20
CA LEU A 68 7.67 18.95 18.17
C LEU A 68 8.35 18.04 17.13
N VAL A 69 8.81 16.85 17.55
CA VAL A 69 9.38 15.87 16.62
C VAL A 69 8.29 15.33 15.69
N TRP A 70 7.09 15.06 16.22
CA TRP A 70 5.94 14.63 15.44
C TRP A 70 5.43 15.72 14.50
N GLN A 71 5.27 16.95 14.98
CA GLN A 71 4.85 18.10 14.18
C GLN A 71 5.81 18.34 13.01
N ARG A 72 7.12 18.25 13.25
CA ARG A 72 8.12 18.41 12.19
C ARG A 72 7.98 17.33 11.11
N GLN A 73 7.79 16.07 11.48
CA GLN A 73 7.58 14.98 10.52
C GLN A 73 6.28 15.16 9.73
N LEU A 74 5.21 15.59 10.40
CA LEU A 74 3.92 15.87 9.77
C LEU A 74 4.03 17.01 8.75
N LEU A 75 4.68 18.11 9.12
CA LEU A 75 4.91 19.24 8.22
C LEU A 75 5.74 18.85 7.00
N TRP A 76 6.81 18.08 7.21
CA TRP A 76 7.64 17.60 6.10
C TRP A 76 6.85 16.71 5.14
N ARG A 77 6.11 15.71 5.66
CA ARG A 77 5.25 14.85 4.83
C ARG A 77 4.14 15.63 4.13
N GLY A 78 3.59 16.63 4.79
CA GLY A 78 2.58 17.52 4.22
C GLY A 78 3.13 18.35 3.06
N GLN A 79 4.36 18.86 3.20
CA GLN A 79 5.08 19.55 2.11
C GLN A 79 5.37 18.61 0.95
N ASP A 80 5.93 17.43 1.22
CA ASP A 80 6.23 16.39 0.22
C ASP A 80 4.97 15.97 -0.56
N THR A 81 3.87 15.70 0.15
CA THR A 81 2.57 15.37 -0.47
C THR A 81 2.03 16.53 -1.30
N ARG A 82 2.22 17.77 -0.84
CA ARG A 82 1.80 18.96 -1.58
C ARG A 82 2.64 19.14 -2.84
N GLU A 83 3.94 18.97 -2.77
CA GLU A 83 4.83 19.04 -3.94
C GLU A 83 4.48 17.96 -4.97
N GLN A 84 4.14 16.76 -4.52
CA GLN A 84 3.78 15.65 -5.40
C GLN A 84 2.38 15.79 -6.04
N PHE A 85 1.38 16.29 -5.30
CA PHE A 85 -0.03 16.22 -5.74
C PHE A 85 -0.75 17.57 -5.89
N ALA A 86 -0.12 18.71 -5.55
CA ALA A 86 -0.77 20.01 -5.69
C ALA A 86 -1.13 20.32 -7.16
N GLY A 87 -2.33 20.84 -7.37
CA GLY A 87 -2.83 21.19 -8.70
C GLY A 87 -3.35 20.00 -9.52
N LEU A 88 -3.15 18.75 -9.08
CA LEU A 88 -3.67 17.57 -9.79
C LEU A 88 -5.15 17.32 -9.45
N PRO A 89 -6.00 17.03 -10.46
CA PRO A 89 -7.32 16.47 -10.24
C PRO A 89 -7.23 15.19 -9.42
N ALA A 90 -8.19 14.98 -8.52
CA ALA A 90 -8.19 13.82 -7.62
C ALA A 90 -8.12 12.47 -8.37
N ALA A 91 -8.72 12.40 -9.57
CA ALA A 91 -8.73 11.20 -10.41
C ALA A 91 -7.35 10.79 -10.95
N ASP A 92 -6.44 11.75 -11.11
CA ASP A 92 -5.12 11.54 -11.72
C ASP A 92 -4.01 11.35 -10.68
N ARG A 93 -4.29 11.67 -9.40
CA ARG A 93 -3.31 11.49 -8.31
C ARG A 93 -2.73 10.08 -8.22
N PRO A 94 -3.51 8.98 -8.37
CA PRO A 94 -2.94 7.65 -8.32
C PRO A 94 -1.85 7.40 -9.37
N ALA A 95 -1.88 8.11 -10.50
CA ALA A 95 -0.86 7.99 -11.55
C ALA A 95 0.53 8.47 -11.11
N GLN A 96 0.61 9.31 -10.07
CA GLN A 96 1.87 9.89 -9.57
C GLN A 96 2.32 9.33 -8.22
N GLY A 97 1.52 8.45 -7.61
CA GLY A 97 1.83 7.82 -6.33
C GLY A 97 2.39 6.40 -6.45
N ASP A 98 2.50 5.74 -5.30
CA ASP A 98 2.93 4.33 -5.18
C ASP A 98 2.07 3.37 -6.03
N ASP A 99 0.80 3.73 -6.25
CA ASP A 99 -0.16 2.91 -7.00
C ASP A 99 -0.19 3.21 -8.51
N SER A 100 0.79 3.98 -9.02
CA SER A 100 0.87 4.39 -10.44
C SER A 100 0.79 3.21 -11.41
N PHE A 101 1.43 2.09 -11.07
CA PHE A 101 1.35 0.85 -11.83
C PHE A 101 -0.09 0.33 -11.94
N PHE A 102 -0.80 0.18 -10.82
CA PHE A 102 -2.17 -0.34 -10.79
C PHE A 102 -3.13 0.58 -11.53
N TRP A 103 -2.97 1.89 -11.35
CA TRP A 103 -3.75 2.89 -12.07
C TRP A 103 -3.53 2.75 -13.58
N ALA A 104 -2.28 2.75 -14.05
CA ALA A 104 -1.97 2.69 -15.48
C ALA A 104 -2.48 1.39 -16.14
N VAL A 105 -2.31 0.24 -15.47
CA VAL A 105 -2.82 -1.05 -15.96
C VAL A 105 -4.35 -1.05 -15.98
N SER A 106 -5.00 -0.55 -14.94
CA SER A 106 -6.47 -0.51 -14.87
C SER A 106 -7.08 0.39 -15.94
N GLN A 107 -6.49 1.55 -16.21
CA GLN A 107 -6.96 2.47 -17.25
C GLN A 107 -6.84 1.83 -18.64
N LYS A 108 -5.71 1.17 -18.93
CA LYS A 108 -5.52 0.41 -20.18
C LYS A 108 -6.49 -0.76 -20.29
N ALA A 109 -6.72 -1.50 -19.21
CA ALA A 109 -7.68 -2.60 -19.21
C ALA A 109 -9.11 -2.10 -19.44
N LYS A 110 -9.57 -1.09 -18.69
CA LYS A 110 -10.91 -0.49 -18.82
C LYS A 110 -11.19 0.01 -20.23
N ALA A 111 -10.20 0.58 -20.92
CA ALA A 111 -10.34 1.01 -22.31
C ALA A 111 -10.60 -0.12 -23.32
N GLN A 112 -10.28 -1.37 -22.97
CA GLN A 112 -10.49 -2.56 -23.81
C GLN A 112 -11.74 -3.36 -23.43
N LEU A 113 -12.37 -3.02 -22.31
CA LEU A 113 -13.52 -3.72 -21.78
C LEU A 113 -14.81 -3.02 -22.23
N PRO A 114 -15.90 -3.76 -22.47
CA PRO A 114 -17.19 -3.16 -22.74
C PRO A 114 -17.68 -2.37 -21.51
N ALA A 115 -18.30 -1.22 -21.75
CA ALA A 115 -18.67 -0.26 -20.70
C ALA A 115 -19.69 -0.80 -19.66
N ALA A 116 -20.44 -1.86 -19.98
CA ALA A 116 -21.42 -2.45 -19.08
C ALA A 116 -21.26 -3.97 -18.98
N GLY A 117 -21.22 -4.48 -17.74
CA GLY A 117 -21.39 -5.91 -17.44
C GLY A 117 -20.17 -6.82 -17.65
N ALA A 118 -19.01 -6.29 -18.04
CA ALA A 118 -17.79 -7.09 -18.19
C ALA A 118 -17.42 -7.78 -16.86
N ARG A 119 -17.33 -9.12 -16.88
CA ARG A 119 -16.80 -9.92 -15.77
C ARG A 119 -15.30 -10.04 -15.95
N VAL A 120 -14.52 -9.54 -14.99
CA VAL A 120 -13.06 -9.54 -15.03
C VAL A 120 -12.52 -10.37 -13.88
N PHE A 121 -11.72 -11.37 -14.19
CA PHE A 121 -11.03 -12.22 -13.23
C PHE A 121 -9.58 -11.75 -13.12
N VAL A 122 -9.17 -11.34 -11.93
CA VAL A 122 -7.79 -10.91 -11.67
C VAL A 122 -7.00 -12.09 -11.11
N ALA A 123 -5.96 -12.51 -11.83
CA ALA A 123 -5.04 -13.55 -11.41
C ALA A 123 -3.67 -12.96 -11.08
N SER A 124 -3.23 -13.19 -9.84
CA SER A 124 -1.89 -12.90 -9.35
C SER A 124 -1.56 -13.85 -8.21
N ALA A 125 -0.32 -14.32 -8.17
CA ALA A 125 0.23 -15.12 -7.09
C ALA A 125 0.47 -14.31 -5.80
N ASN A 126 0.35 -12.98 -5.88
CA ASN A 126 0.52 -12.08 -4.74
C ASN A 126 -0.83 -11.46 -4.35
N ASP A 127 -1.29 -11.77 -3.13
CA ASP A 127 -2.57 -11.29 -2.60
C ASP A 127 -2.67 -9.75 -2.60
N PHE A 128 -1.60 -9.04 -2.25
CA PHE A 128 -1.60 -7.57 -2.24
C PHE A 128 -1.78 -7.01 -3.65
N ILE A 129 -1.04 -7.54 -4.63
CA ILE A 129 -1.10 -7.11 -6.04
C ILE A 129 -2.48 -7.42 -6.63
N GLY A 130 -2.98 -8.65 -6.43
CA GLY A 130 -4.30 -9.05 -6.92
C GLY A 130 -5.43 -8.21 -6.32
N MET A 131 -5.39 -7.97 -5.00
CA MET A 131 -6.35 -7.12 -4.30
C MET A 131 -6.31 -5.68 -4.80
N ARG A 132 -5.11 -5.07 -4.88
CA ARG A 132 -4.93 -3.70 -5.37
C ARG A 132 -5.41 -3.57 -6.80
N MET A 133 -5.08 -4.51 -7.68
CA MET A 133 -5.56 -4.47 -9.06
C MET A 133 -7.08 -4.57 -9.14
N ALA A 134 -7.69 -5.47 -8.38
CA ALA A 134 -9.14 -5.61 -8.33
C ALA A 134 -9.82 -4.31 -7.87
N TYR A 135 -9.25 -3.64 -6.86
CA TYR A 135 -9.71 -2.33 -6.39
C TYR A 135 -9.73 -1.28 -7.50
N TYR A 136 -8.64 -1.17 -8.29
CA TYR A 136 -8.56 -0.18 -9.37
C TYR A 136 -9.49 -0.47 -10.55
N LEU A 137 -9.98 -1.71 -10.70
CA LEU A 137 -10.92 -2.08 -11.75
C LEU A 137 -12.38 -1.76 -11.40
N TYR A 138 -12.72 -1.46 -10.14
CA TYR A 138 -14.07 -1.02 -9.78
C TYR A 138 -14.48 0.25 -10.56
N PRO A 139 -15.78 0.39 -10.91
CA PRO A 139 -16.94 -0.41 -10.48
C PRO A 139 -17.27 -1.63 -11.37
N LEU A 140 -16.34 -2.13 -12.18
CA LEU A 140 -16.58 -3.34 -12.98
C LEU A 140 -16.90 -4.56 -12.11
N ASN A 141 -17.50 -5.59 -12.71
CA ASN A 141 -17.76 -6.86 -12.03
C ASN A 141 -16.45 -7.67 -11.95
N VAL A 142 -15.68 -7.42 -10.90
CA VAL A 142 -14.35 -7.99 -10.72
C VAL A 142 -14.39 -9.15 -9.73
N TYR A 143 -13.80 -10.27 -10.11
CA TYR A 143 -13.53 -11.39 -9.23
C TYR A 143 -12.03 -11.47 -8.91
N TRP A 144 -11.72 -11.50 -7.61
CA TRP A 144 -10.43 -11.83 -7.05
C TRP A 144 -10.64 -12.58 -5.74
N ARG A 145 -9.78 -13.54 -5.42
CA ARG A 145 -9.89 -14.36 -4.21
C ARG A 145 -8.59 -14.33 -3.41
N ARG A 146 -8.69 -13.91 -2.14
CA ARG A 146 -7.59 -13.98 -1.17
C ARG A 146 -7.27 -15.42 -0.76
N GLY A 147 -6.00 -15.79 -0.74
CA GLY A 147 -5.53 -17.08 -0.21
C GLY A 147 -6.10 -18.32 -0.91
N GLY A 148 -6.61 -18.16 -2.13
CA GLY A 148 -7.17 -19.23 -2.96
C GLY A 148 -6.40 -19.38 -4.27
N PRO A 149 -6.87 -20.25 -5.18
CA PRO A 149 -6.30 -20.33 -6.51
C PRO A 149 -6.47 -19.00 -7.26
N GLU A 150 -5.48 -18.64 -8.08
CA GLU A 150 -5.46 -17.39 -8.85
C GLU A 150 -6.63 -17.29 -9.83
N LEU A 151 -7.03 -18.42 -10.40
CA LEU A 151 -8.21 -18.56 -11.23
C LEU A 151 -9.15 -19.62 -10.65
N PRO A 152 -10.47 -19.39 -10.68
CA PRO A 152 -11.42 -20.46 -10.43
C PRO A 152 -11.36 -21.53 -11.54
N GLY A 153 -11.98 -22.68 -11.33
CA GLY A 153 -12.02 -23.73 -12.36
C GLY A 153 -12.67 -23.27 -13.67
N PRO A 154 -12.32 -23.86 -14.84
CA PRO A 154 -12.83 -23.49 -16.16
C PRO A 154 -14.36 -23.41 -16.27
N SER A 155 -15.09 -24.24 -15.51
CA SER A 155 -16.56 -24.27 -15.51
C SER A 155 -17.23 -23.00 -14.97
N GLN A 156 -16.48 -22.14 -14.25
CA GLN A 156 -17.01 -20.88 -13.70
C GLN A 156 -16.94 -19.71 -14.70
N PHE A 157 -16.21 -19.91 -15.80
CA PHE A 157 -16.07 -18.94 -16.87
C PHE A 157 -17.18 -19.09 -17.91
N ARG A 158 -17.55 -17.97 -18.51
CA ARG A 158 -18.44 -17.87 -19.66
C ARG A 158 -17.68 -17.27 -20.83
N THR A 159 -18.06 -17.64 -22.04
CA THR A 159 -17.59 -16.96 -23.25
C THR A 159 -17.81 -15.45 -23.13
N GLY A 160 -16.77 -14.67 -23.39
CA GLY A 160 -16.79 -13.21 -23.25
C GLY A 160 -16.35 -12.68 -21.87
N ASP A 161 -16.13 -13.55 -20.87
CA ASP A 161 -15.45 -13.16 -19.62
C ASP A 161 -13.99 -12.74 -19.92
N TYR A 162 -13.42 -11.92 -19.05
CA TYR A 162 -12.05 -11.43 -19.20
C TYR A 162 -11.15 -11.91 -18.07
N ILE A 163 -9.90 -12.22 -18.39
CA ILE A 163 -8.87 -12.60 -17.44
C ILE A 163 -7.75 -11.57 -17.52
N LEU A 164 -7.49 -10.87 -16.42
CA LEU A 164 -6.35 -9.98 -16.26
C LEU A 164 -5.28 -10.72 -15.43
N LEU A 165 -4.19 -11.10 -16.09
CA LEU A 165 -3.01 -11.63 -15.43
C LEU A 165 -2.13 -10.47 -14.99
N VAL A 166 -1.70 -10.48 -13.73
CA VAL A 166 -0.78 -9.48 -13.16
C VAL A 166 0.38 -10.19 -12.48
N GLU A 167 1.60 -9.84 -12.86
CA GLU A 167 2.78 -10.47 -12.29
C GLU A 167 2.96 -10.07 -10.80
N PRO A 168 3.48 -10.99 -9.97
CA PRO A 168 3.82 -12.36 -10.29
C PRO A 168 2.54 -13.21 -10.46
N THR A 169 2.50 -14.08 -11.46
CA THR A 169 1.43 -15.09 -11.63
C THR A 169 2.01 -16.47 -11.90
N ALA A 170 1.33 -17.54 -11.47
CA ALA A 170 1.62 -18.91 -11.87
C ALA A 170 0.83 -19.34 -13.12
N VAL A 171 -0.10 -18.51 -13.61
CA VAL A 171 -0.78 -18.74 -14.88
C VAL A 171 0.21 -18.58 -16.01
N ARG A 172 0.26 -19.55 -16.92
CA ARG A 172 1.20 -19.56 -18.05
C ARG A 172 0.44 -19.53 -19.37
N PRO A 173 0.67 -18.54 -20.24
CA PRO A 173 0.19 -18.60 -21.61
C PRO A 173 0.92 -19.71 -22.37
N LEU A 174 0.18 -20.55 -23.08
CA LEU A 174 0.76 -21.55 -23.98
C LEU A 174 1.16 -20.87 -25.31
N SER A 175 2.19 -21.40 -25.96
CA SER A 175 2.94 -20.81 -27.09
C SER A 175 2.13 -20.44 -28.34
N SER A 176 0.85 -20.76 -28.40
CA SER A 176 -0.07 -20.36 -29.48
C SER A 176 -0.99 -19.19 -29.13
N GLY A 177 -0.86 -18.57 -27.95
CA GLY A 177 -1.64 -17.39 -27.52
C GLY A 177 -3.14 -17.66 -27.31
N GLY A 178 -3.63 -18.84 -27.66
CA GLY A 178 -5.04 -19.22 -27.56
C GLY A 178 -5.44 -19.95 -26.29
N ARG A 179 -4.48 -20.23 -25.39
CA ARG A 179 -4.71 -21.00 -24.17
C ARG A 179 -3.90 -20.48 -22.99
N LEU A 180 -4.53 -20.43 -21.81
CA LEU A 180 -3.86 -20.25 -20.53
C LEU A 180 -3.84 -21.59 -19.79
N ARG A 181 -2.76 -21.87 -19.05
CA ARG A 181 -2.62 -23.06 -18.21
C ARG A 181 -2.31 -22.65 -16.77
N TYR A 182 -3.02 -23.27 -15.82
CA TYR A 182 -2.84 -23.07 -14.38
C TYR A 182 -3.34 -24.30 -13.64
N ALA A 183 -2.59 -24.77 -12.63
CA ALA A 183 -2.96 -25.92 -11.79
C ALA A 183 -3.40 -27.20 -12.55
N GLY A 184 -2.85 -27.44 -13.76
CA GLY A 184 -3.22 -28.56 -14.62
C GLY A 184 -4.47 -28.34 -15.49
N GLU A 185 -5.19 -27.25 -15.25
CA GLU A 185 -6.36 -26.84 -16.03
C GLU A 185 -5.95 -25.89 -17.17
N THR A 186 -6.84 -25.76 -18.17
CA THR A 186 -6.60 -24.92 -19.35
C THR A 186 -7.85 -24.13 -19.73
N TRP A 187 -7.66 -22.86 -20.07
CA TRP A 187 -8.70 -21.95 -20.53
C TRP A 187 -8.45 -21.59 -22.00
N LEU A 188 -9.49 -21.67 -22.84
CA LEU A 188 -9.43 -21.16 -24.19
C LEU A 188 -9.63 -19.65 -24.15
N VAL A 189 -8.64 -18.91 -24.66
CA VAL A 189 -8.64 -17.46 -24.58
C VAL A 189 -8.21 -16.81 -25.89
N ARG A 190 -8.49 -15.52 -26.01
CA ARG A 190 -7.96 -14.62 -27.02
C ARG A 190 -7.17 -13.51 -26.32
N PRO A 191 -5.94 -13.18 -26.74
CA PRO A 191 -5.22 -12.03 -26.21
C PRO A 191 -5.93 -10.74 -26.67
N VAL A 192 -6.17 -9.83 -25.73
CA VAL A 192 -6.81 -8.54 -25.98
C VAL A 192 -5.77 -7.42 -25.90
N ALA A 193 -4.99 -7.39 -24.83
CA ALA A 193 -3.95 -6.39 -24.63
C ALA A 193 -2.78 -6.97 -23.85
N ARG A 194 -1.56 -6.49 -24.13
CA ARG A 194 -0.36 -6.81 -23.38
C ARG A 194 0.24 -5.52 -22.80
N MET A 195 0.60 -5.57 -21.54
CA MET A 195 1.20 -4.50 -20.75
C MET A 195 2.52 -5.04 -20.17
N ALA A 196 3.36 -4.18 -19.60
CA ALA A 196 4.70 -4.58 -19.14
C ALA A 196 4.66 -5.79 -18.19
N ASP A 197 3.90 -5.66 -17.09
CA ASP A 197 3.75 -6.71 -16.07
C ASP A 197 2.30 -7.20 -15.91
N ALA A 198 1.50 -7.02 -16.96
CA ALA A 198 0.12 -7.47 -16.99
C ALA A 198 -0.33 -7.85 -18.40
N SER A 199 -1.31 -8.74 -18.50
CA SER A 199 -1.89 -9.13 -19.79
C SER A 199 -3.37 -9.42 -19.66
N LEU A 200 -4.13 -8.94 -20.63
CA LEU A 200 -5.58 -9.06 -20.69
C LEU A 200 -5.97 -10.07 -21.76
N TYR A 201 -6.80 -11.03 -21.38
CA TYR A 201 -7.34 -12.08 -22.22
C TYR A 201 -8.86 -12.09 -22.15
N GLN A 202 -9.50 -12.56 -23.22
CA GLN A 202 -10.94 -12.81 -23.28
C GLN A 202 -11.18 -14.31 -23.45
N VAL A 203 -12.07 -14.88 -22.65
CA VAL A 203 -12.44 -16.30 -22.68
C VAL A 203 -13.34 -16.59 -23.90
N ARG A 204 -13.09 -17.72 -24.56
CA ARG A 204 -13.89 -18.23 -25.68
C ARG A 204 -14.76 -19.40 -25.26
#